data_AF-A0A7C6LP41-F1
#
_entry.id   AF-A0A7C6LP41-F1
#
_cell.length_a   1.000
_cell.length_b   1.000
_cell.length_c   1.000
_cell.angle_alpha   90.00
_cell.angle_beta   90.00
_cell.angle_gamma   90.00
#
_symmetry.space_group_name_H-M   'P 1'
#
loop_
_entity.id
_entity.type
_entity.pdbx_description
1 polymer ?
#
loop_
_entity_poly.entity_id
_entity_poly.type
_entity_poly.pdbx_seq_one_letter_code
_entity_poly.pdbx_strand_id
1 'polypeptide(L)'
;MTDSDKITFFVRSLGCKTNQYEKDVIAAQLSEAGLEQVFVEDADIYVLNTCAVTAEASRKSRQMLRRMRRKSPEAIAVVMGCESELSDLDEWADLCIGTTGRNLIVKEVLKLLEERGRDLSSIS
;
A
#
# COMPACT_ATOMS: atom_id res chain seq x y z
N MET A 1 -19.62 -3.62 -21.07
CA MET A 1 -18.16 -3.55 -20.86
C MET A 1 -17.96 -3.55 -19.37
N THR A 2 -17.65 -4.70 -18.79
CA THR A 2 -17.39 -4.82 -17.35
C THR A 2 -15.98 -4.26 -17.08
N ASP A 3 -15.84 -3.41 -16.06
CA ASP A 3 -14.62 -2.78 -15.52
C ASP A 3 -13.52 -3.78 -15.06
N SER A 4 -13.32 -4.91 -15.75
CA SER A 4 -12.46 -6.02 -15.30
C SER A 4 -10.95 -5.81 -15.47
N ASP A 5 -10.50 -4.71 -16.09
CA ASP A 5 -9.07 -4.50 -16.41
C ASP A 5 -8.41 -3.37 -15.60
N LYS A 6 -9.14 -2.71 -14.70
CA LYS A 6 -8.56 -1.65 -13.86
C LYS A 6 -7.85 -2.24 -12.65
N ILE A 7 -6.64 -1.76 -12.41
CA ILE A 7 -5.86 -2.14 -11.22
C ILE A 7 -6.33 -1.30 -10.04
N THR A 8 -6.75 -1.98 -8.99
CA THR A 8 -7.35 -1.38 -7.80
C THR A 8 -6.36 -1.26 -6.65
N PHE A 9 -6.49 -0.22 -5.84
CA PHE A 9 -5.69 -0.05 -4.63
C PHE A 9 -6.53 0.37 -3.43
N PHE A 10 -6.11 -0.08 -2.25
CA PHE A 10 -6.69 0.29 -0.96
C PHE A 10 -5.62 0.92 -0.08
N VAL A 11 -5.90 2.08 0.53
CA VAL A 11 -4.97 2.76 1.44
C VAL A 11 -5.55 2.83 2.83
N ARG A 12 -4.78 2.38 3.82
CA ARG A 12 -5.13 2.49 5.23
C ARG A 12 -4.01 3.10 6.04
N SER A 13 -4.37 4.07 6.87
CA SER A 13 -3.44 4.67 7.83
C SER A 13 -3.66 4.11 9.23
N LEU A 14 -2.57 3.83 9.95
CA LEU A 14 -2.56 3.55 11.39
C LEU A 14 -1.74 4.65 12.07
N GLY A 15 -2.39 5.51 12.86
CA GLY A 15 -1.69 6.62 13.50
C GLY A 15 -2.54 7.81 13.97
N CYS A 16 -1.86 8.90 14.33
CA CYS A 16 -2.48 10.16 14.79
C CYS A 16 -3.09 10.98 13.64
N LYS A 17 -3.86 12.04 13.96
CA LYS A 17 -4.57 12.93 13.00
C LYS A 17 -3.73 13.43 11.82
N THR A 18 -2.43 13.66 12.00
CA THR A 18 -1.53 14.14 10.94
C THR A 18 -1.38 13.14 9.79
N ASN A 19 -1.61 11.85 10.06
CA ASN A 19 -1.42 10.75 9.11
C ASN A 19 -2.54 10.63 8.05
N GLN A 20 -3.56 11.48 8.11
CA GLN A 20 -4.60 11.55 7.08
C GLN A 20 -4.11 12.30 5.83
N TYR A 21 -3.37 13.40 6.00
CA TYR A 21 -2.83 14.17 4.88
C TYR A 21 -1.89 13.31 4.01
N GLU A 22 -1.01 12.53 4.64
CA GLU A 22 -0.11 11.63 3.91
C GLU A 22 -0.88 10.55 3.14
N LYS A 23 -1.97 10.04 3.72
CA LYS A 23 -2.85 9.07 3.05
C LYS A 23 -3.42 9.63 1.77
N ASP A 24 -3.89 10.87 1.82
CA ASP A 24 -4.56 11.53 0.70
C ASP A 24 -3.56 11.85 -0.41
N VAL A 25 -2.32 12.25 -0.07
CA VAL A 25 -1.23 12.42 -1.04
C VAL A 25 -0.91 11.11 -1.75
N ILE A 26 -0.77 10.00 -1.00
CA ILE A 26 -0.49 8.69 -1.59
C ILE A 26 -1.63 8.24 -2.50
N ALA A 27 -2.87 8.39 -2.05
CA ALA A 27 -4.04 8.03 -2.83
C ALA A 27 -4.14 8.86 -4.10
N ALA A 28 -3.88 10.17 -4.02
CA ALA A 28 -3.83 11.04 -5.19
C ALA A 28 -2.76 10.59 -6.20
N GLN A 29 -1.53 10.31 -5.74
CA GLN A 29 -0.45 9.85 -6.62
C GLN A 29 -0.78 8.53 -7.35
N LEU A 30 -1.37 7.56 -6.65
CA LEU A 30 -1.80 6.30 -7.26
C LEU A 30 -2.98 6.51 -8.23
N SER A 31 -3.90 7.43 -7.92
CA SER A 31 -5.03 7.73 -8.78
C SER A 31 -4.62 8.49 -10.05
N GLU A 32 -3.69 9.43 -9.92
CA GLU A 32 -3.05 10.15 -11.04
C GLU A 32 -2.28 9.20 -11.94
N ALA A 33 -1.71 8.15 -11.37
CA ALA A 33 -1.11 7.05 -12.11
C ALA A 33 -2.13 6.05 -12.63
N GLY A 34 -3.41 6.39 -12.78
CA GLY A 34 -4.42 5.54 -13.45
C GLY A 34 -4.96 4.35 -12.65
N LEU A 35 -4.56 4.18 -11.38
CA LEU A 35 -5.11 3.13 -10.52
C LEU A 35 -6.42 3.58 -9.86
N GLU A 36 -7.29 2.61 -9.56
CA GLU A 36 -8.60 2.89 -8.96
C GLU A 36 -8.59 2.69 -7.44
N GLN A 37 -8.93 3.74 -6.68
CA GLN A 37 -9.07 3.61 -5.24
C GLN A 37 -10.34 2.85 -4.88
N VAL A 38 -10.20 1.77 -4.12
CA VAL A 38 -11.31 1.07 -3.48
C VAL A 38 -11.27 1.26 -1.97
N PHE A 39 -12.43 1.17 -1.33
CA PHE A 39 -12.58 1.31 0.14
C PHE A 39 -12.86 -0.02 0.84
N VAL A 40 -12.80 -1.12 0.10
CA VAL A 40 -12.89 -2.49 0.62
C VAL A 40 -11.48 -3.07 0.70
N GLU A 41 -11.24 -3.93 1.70
CA GLU A 41 -9.96 -4.65 1.84
C GLU A 41 -9.83 -5.80 0.82
N ASP A 42 -10.21 -5.55 -0.42
CA ASP A 42 -10.17 -6.46 -1.56
C ASP A 42 -9.74 -5.63 -2.77
N ALA A 43 -8.42 -5.59 -2.98
CA ALA A 43 -7.76 -4.74 -3.95
C ALA A 43 -6.50 -5.45 -4.46
N ASP A 44 -6.03 -5.08 -5.65
CA ASP A 44 -4.78 -5.59 -6.19
C ASP A 44 -3.56 -5.11 -5.40
N ILE A 45 -3.66 -3.90 -4.81
CA ILE A 45 -2.61 -3.27 -4.03
C ILE A 45 -3.17 -2.82 -2.68
N TYR A 46 -2.48 -3.18 -1.60
CA TYR A 46 -2.81 -2.74 -0.25
C TYR A 46 -1.68 -1.89 0.31
N VAL A 47 -1.95 -0.62 0.56
CA VAL A 47 -0.99 0.33 1.14
C VAL A 47 -1.32 0.57 2.61
N LEU A 48 -0.40 0.19 3.48
CA LEU A 48 -0.45 0.47 4.91
C LEU A 48 0.48 1.63 5.26
N ASN A 49 -0.08 2.81 5.54
CA ASN A 49 0.69 3.95 6.04
C ASN A 49 0.76 3.94 7.58
N THR A 50 1.95 3.82 8.14
CA THR A 50 2.19 3.65 9.59
C THR A 50 2.86 4.88 10.20
N CYS A 51 2.39 5.32 11.37
CA CYS A 51 3.20 6.14 12.27
C CYS A 51 3.54 5.32 13.52
N ALA A 52 4.53 4.44 13.41
CA ALA A 52 4.97 3.63 14.55
C ALA A 52 5.78 4.44 15.56
N VAL A 53 5.10 5.35 16.26
CA VAL A 53 5.68 6.10 17.38
C VAL A 53 5.42 5.39 18.72
N THR A 54 4.55 4.39 18.77
CA THR A 54 4.26 3.59 19.97
C THR A 54 4.28 2.10 19.68
N ALA A 55 4.65 1.29 20.68
CA ALA A 55 4.64 -0.18 20.58
C ALA A 55 3.25 -0.76 20.25
N GLU A 56 2.17 -0.07 20.67
CA GLU A 56 0.81 -0.48 20.32
C GLU A 56 0.52 -0.25 18.84
N ALA A 57 0.98 0.87 18.26
CA ALA A 57 0.84 1.15 16.83
C ALA A 57 1.60 0.12 15.99
N SER A 58 2.83 -0.24 16.40
CA SER A 58 3.62 -1.30 15.78
C SER A 58 2.90 -2.66 15.85
N ARG A 59 2.36 -3.03 17.01
CA ARG A 59 1.59 -4.28 17.18
C ARG A 59 0.36 -4.33 16.27
N LYS A 60 -0.40 -3.23 16.17
CA LYS A 60 -1.58 -3.13 15.29
C LYS A 60 -1.18 -3.22 13.81
N SER A 61 -0.08 -2.60 13.42
CA SER A 61 0.44 -2.64 12.05
C SER A 61 0.76 -4.07 11.63
N ARG A 62 1.55 -4.80 12.44
CA ARG A 62 1.85 -6.22 12.17
C ARG A 62 0.61 -7.11 12.17
N GLN A 63 -0.33 -6.89 13.10
CA GLN A 63 -1.59 -7.66 13.13
C GLN A 63 -2.39 -7.47 11.83
N MET A 64 -2.39 -6.24 11.30
CA MET A 64 -3.12 -5.92 10.08
C MET A 64 -2.45 -6.49 8.84
N LEU A 65 -1.12 -6.38 8.73
CA LEU A 65 -0.36 -6.99 7.64
C LEU A 65 -0.60 -8.50 7.58
N ARG A 66 -0.51 -9.18 8.72
CA ARG A 66 -0.82 -10.62 8.84
C ARG A 66 -2.27 -10.98 8.48
N ARG A 67 -3.22 -10.09 8.70
CA ARG A 67 -4.63 -10.31 8.32
C ARG A 67 -4.80 -10.12 6.82
N MET A 68 -4.25 -9.06 6.27
CA MET A 68 -4.30 -8.74 4.85
C MET A 68 -3.63 -9.84 4.03
N ARG A 69 -2.42 -10.27 4.37
CA ARG A 69 -1.69 -11.34 3.65
C ARG A 69 -2.46 -12.66 3.61
N ARG A 70 -3.24 -12.97 4.66
CA ARG A 70 -4.13 -14.15 4.69
C ARG A 70 -5.39 -13.99 3.83
N LYS A 71 -5.91 -12.78 3.70
CA LYS A 71 -7.15 -12.51 2.96
C LYS A 71 -6.86 -12.38 1.46
N SER A 72 -5.75 -11.73 1.11
CA SER A 72 -5.36 -11.41 -0.26
C SER A 72 -3.87 -11.75 -0.47
N PRO A 73 -3.51 -13.04 -0.54
CA PRO A 73 -2.12 -13.47 -0.70
C PRO A 73 -1.51 -13.06 -2.05
N GLU A 74 -2.34 -12.80 -3.06
CA GLU A 74 -1.91 -12.35 -4.39
C GLU A 74 -1.81 -10.82 -4.51
N ALA A 75 -2.35 -10.07 -3.53
CA ALA A 75 -2.27 -8.62 -3.54
C ALA A 75 -0.83 -8.15 -3.25
N ILE A 76 -0.46 -7.01 -3.82
CA ILE A 76 0.81 -6.34 -3.52
C ILE A 76 0.65 -5.62 -2.17
N ALA A 77 1.44 -6.01 -1.19
CA ALA A 77 1.45 -5.43 0.13
C ALA A 77 2.53 -4.36 0.26
N VAL A 78 2.14 -3.09 0.38
CA VAL A 78 3.06 -1.96 0.59
C VAL A 78 2.94 -1.45 2.01
N VAL A 79 4.06 -1.32 2.73
CA VAL A 79 4.13 -0.64 4.03
C VAL A 79 4.88 0.66 3.88
N MET A 80 4.29 1.73 4.37
CA MET A 80 4.89 3.06 4.37
C MET A 80 5.03 3.62 5.79
N GLY A 81 6.00 4.52 5.97
CA GLY A 81 6.20 5.26 7.22
C GLY A 81 7.10 4.55 8.22
N CYS A 82 7.13 5.02 9.47
CA CYS A 82 8.21 4.68 10.42
C CYS A 82 8.33 3.17 10.73
N GLU A 83 7.24 2.39 10.72
CA GLU A 83 7.35 0.94 11.02
C GLU A 83 8.22 0.24 9.98
N SER A 84 8.19 0.69 8.72
CA SER A 84 9.01 0.12 7.64
C SER A 84 10.51 0.36 7.84
N GLU A 85 10.89 1.34 8.65
CA GLU A 85 12.29 1.64 8.99
C GLU A 85 12.71 0.95 10.29
N LEU A 86 11.75 0.60 11.16
CA LEU A 86 11.99 0.11 12.52
C LEU A 86 11.91 -1.41 12.65
N SER A 87 11.35 -2.11 11.66
CA SER A 87 11.11 -3.55 11.73
C SER A 87 11.27 -4.20 10.37
N ASP A 88 11.74 -5.44 10.39
CA ASP A 88 11.69 -6.32 9.23
C ASP A 88 10.23 -6.79 9.04
N LEU A 89 9.66 -6.43 7.90
CA LEU A 89 8.27 -6.73 7.53
C LEU A 89 8.19 -7.58 6.26
N ASP A 90 9.32 -8.08 5.75
CA ASP A 90 9.44 -8.74 4.45
C ASP A 90 8.61 -10.03 4.38
N GLU A 91 8.27 -10.62 5.53
CA GLU A 91 7.36 -11.78 5.61
C GLU A 91 5.91 -11.43 5.16
N TRP A 92 5.49 -10.17 5.32
CA TRP A 92 4.11 -9.75 5.07
C TRP A 92 3.96 -8.57 4.10
N ALA A 93 5.07 -7.92 3.74
CA ALA A 93 5.12 -6.80 2.82
C ALA A 93 5.97 -7.17 1.60
N ASP A 94 5.48 -6.84 0.42
CA ASP A 94 6.24 -6.96 -0.83
C ASP A 94 7.13 -5.71 -1.04
N LEU A 95 6.79 -4.60 -0.37
CA LEU A 95 7.50 -3.33 -0.47
C LEU A 95 7.42 -2.53 0.83
N CYS A 96 8.58 -2.06 1.30
CA CYS A 96 8.73 -1.19 2.45
C CYS A 96 9.29 0.17 2.00
N ILE A 97 8.56 1.26 2.26
CA ILE A 97 8.97 2.62 1.92
C ILE A 97 9.00 3.48 3.18
N GLY A 98 10.21 3.93 3.54
CA GLY A 98 10.42 4.87 4.63
C GLY A 98 9.78 6.23 4.40
N THR A 99 9.86 7.09 5.41
CA THR A 99 9.22 8.42 5.40
C THR A 99 9.77 9.34 4.30
N THR A 100 11.03 9.17 3.89
CA THR A 100 11.67 10.00 2.86
C THR A 100 11.42 9.51 1.43
N GLY A 101 11.01 8.25 1.25
CA GLY A 101 10.90 7.61 -0.06
C GLY A 101 9.50 7.59 -0.67
N ARG A 102 8.52 8.28 -0.08
CA ARG A 102 7.10 8.18 -0.47
C ARG A 102 6.82 8.52 -1.94
N ASN A 103 7.61 9.42 -2.53
CA ASN A 103 7.52 9.77 -3.94
C ASN A 103 7.86 8.60 -4.90
N LEU A 104 8.46 7.52 -4.39
CA LEU A 104 8.78 6.33 -5.15
C LEU A 104 7.63 5.32 -5.20
N ILE A 105 6.56 5.50 -4.42
CA ILE A 105 5.48 4.51 -4.30
C ILE A 105 4.89 4.12 -5.64
N VAL A 106 4.56 5.10 -6.50
CA VAL A 106 3.99 4.84 -7.82
C VAL A 106 4.95 3.99 -8.65
N LYS A 107 6.21 4.42 -8.74
CA LYS A 107 7.23 3.73 -9.53
C LYS A 107 7.42 2.28 -9.08
N GLU A 108 7.57 2.05 -7.78
CA GLU A 108 7.85 0.71 -7.24
C GLU A 108 6.60 -0.20 -7.31
N VAL A 109 5.40 0.35 -7.12
CA VAL A 109 4.15 -0.40 -7.30
C VAL A 109 3.96 -0.82 -8.76
N LEU A 110 4.16 0.09 -9.72
CA LEU A 110 4.06 -0.24 -11.14
C LEU A 110 5.08 -1.32 -11.54
N LYS A 111 6.31 -1.21 -11.06
CA LYS A 111 7.33 -2.23 -11.26
C LYS A 111 6.90 -3.59 -10.72
N LEU A 112 6.37 -3.66 -9.50
CA LEU A 112 5.90 -4.93 -8.91
C LEU A 112 4.71 -5.52 -9.66
N LEU A 113 3.81 -4.68 -10.18
CA LEU A 113 2.71 -5.13 -11.03
C LEU A 113 3.22 -5.76 -12.33
N GLU A 114 4.19 -5.12 -12.98
CA GLU A 114 4.85 -5.63 -14.18
C GLU A 114 5.56 -6.97 -13.91
N GLU A 115 6.31 -7.07 -12.81
CA GLU A 115 6.98 -8.31 -12.38
C GLU A 115 5.98 -9.44 -12.09
N ARG A 116 4.76 -9.12 -11.64
CA ARG A 116 3.66 -10.08 -11.47
C ARG A 116 2.86 -10.33 -12.75
N GLY A 117 3.30 -9.81 -13.89
CA GLY A 117 2.69 -10.04 -15.21
C GLY A 117 1.37 -9.31 -15.43
N ARG A 118 1.12 -8.22 -14.69
CA ARG A 118 -0.07 -7.38 -14.92
C ARG A 118 0.14 -6.51 -16.14
N ASP A 119 -0.90 -6.40 -16.96
CA ASP A 119 -0.91 -5.47 -18.09
C ASP A 119 -1.10 -4.04 -17.59
N LEU A 120 -0.11 -3.17 -17.85
CA LEU A 120 -0.14 -1.76 -17.50
C LEU A 120 -0.55 -0.87 -18.69
N SER A 121 -0.95 -1.45 -19.83
CA SER A 121 -1.37 -0.69 -21.01
C SER A 121 -2.59 0.20 -20.77
N SER A 122 -3.41 -0.13 -19.77
CA SER A 122 -4.56 0.65 -19.32
C SER A 122 -4.21 1.82 -18.40
N ILE A 123 -2.93 1.95 -18.01
CA ILE A 123 -2.42 2.89 -17.03
C ILE A 123 -1.57 3.92 -17.76
N SER A 124 -2.23 4.85 -18.47
CA SER A 124 -1.60 5.88 -19.31
C SER A 124 -1.75 7.27 -18.70
#